data_AF-A0A434DW82-F1
#
_entry.id   AF-A0A434DW82-F1
#
_cell.length_a   1.000
_cell.length_b   1.000
_cell.length_c   1.000
_cell.angle_alpha   90.00
_cell.angle_beta   90.00
_cell.angle_gamma   90.00
#
_symmetry.space_group_name_H-M   'P 1'
#
loop_
_entity.id
_entity.type
_entity.pdbx_description
1 polymer ?
#
loop_
_entity_poly.entity_id
_entity_poly.type
_entity_poly.pdbx_seq_one_letter_code
_entity_poly.pdbx_strand_id
1 'polypeptide(L)'
;MTVLVAREIEAISDVDIVGWANSHTAPPSYAEDAAYVQLARCNPRNAVRLAKAHGHLRSLVARSFPDFNDKSDEAKEIARKLFLRRIRTYLDGEIEPFQICRMVSPIENKYDFPLWLGDLYNGCDWMDENATREQASHLRWMIEQILAENAELQSFGSE
;
A
#
# COMPACT_ATOMS: atom_id res chain seq x y z
N MET A 1 -7.55 7.43 -6.28
CA MET A 1 -7.06 7.65 -4.91
C MET A 1 -6.48 6.38 -4.28
N THR A 2 -7.20 5.25 -4.27
CA THR A 2 -6.73 3.98 -3.64
C THR A 2 -5.35 3.52 -4.08
N VAL A 3 -5.01 3.59 -5.37
CA VAL A 3 -3.68 3.22 -5.89
C VAL A 3 -2.59 4.11 -5.34
N LEU A 4 -2.86 5.41 -5.15
CA LEU A 4 -1.92 6.32 -4.51
C LEU A 4 -1.71 5.91 -3.06
N VAL A 5 -2.79 5.70 -2.29
CA VAL A 5 -2.67 5.25 -0.89
C VAL A 5 -1.88 3.95 -0.80
N ALA A 6 -2.18 2.96 -1.65
CA ALA A 6 -1.47 1.68 -1.70
C ALA A 6 0.04 1.87 -1.93
N ARG A 7 0.43 2.79 -2.82
CA ARG A 7 1.85 3.07 -3.07
C ARG A 7 2.50 3.83 -1.92
N GLU A 8 1.79 4.78 -1.32
CA GLU A 8 2.27 5.61 -0.21
C GLU A 8 2.54 4.79 1.05
N ILE A 9 1.82 3.69 1.25
CA ILE A 9 2.09 2.71 2.32
C ILE A 9 2.97 1.55 1.85
N GLU A 10 3.53 1.62 0.64
CA GLU A 10 4.34 0.56 0.03
C GLU A 10 3.70 -0.83 -0.08
N ALA A 11 2.36 -0.91 -0.08
CA ALA A 11 1.64 -2.16 -0.34
C ALA A 11 1.79 -2.62 -1.80
N ILE A 12 2.10 -1.68 -2.70
CA ILE A 12 2.40 -1.93 -4.11
C ILE A 12 3.65 -1.16 -4.55
N SER A 13 4.30 -1.65 -5.60
CA SER A 13 5.49 -1.05 -6.20
C SER A 13 5.16 -0.08 -7.34
N ASP A 14 6.17 0.61 -7.87
CA ASP A 14 6.01 1.42 -9.08
C ASP A 14 5.65 0.58 -10.32
N VAL A 15 6.10 -0.68 -10.37
CA VAL A 15 5.73 -1.60 -11.45
C VAL A 15 4.24 -1.91 -11.40
N ASP A 16 3.69 -2.08 -10.20
CA ASP A 16 2.26 -2.34 -10.00
C ASP A 16 1.41 -1.12 -10.38
N ILE A 17 1.88 0.11 -10.11
CA ILE A 17 1.20 1.33 -10.56
C ILE A 17 1.12 1.37 -12.09
N VAL A 18 2.22 1.07 -12.77
CA VAL A 18 2.26 1.03 -14.25
C VAL A 18 1.36 -0.09 -14.78
N GLY A 19 1.41 -1.27 -14.15
CA GLY A 19 0.51 -2.39 -14.46
C GLY A 19 -0.96 -1.99 -14.33
N TRP A 20 -1.32 -1.35 -13.22
CA TRP A 20 -2.67 -0.80 -13.02
C TRP A 20 -3.04 0.19 -14.12
N ALA A 21 -2.18 1.18 -14.42
CA ALA A 21 -2.48 2.19 -15.42
C ALA A 21 -2.76 1.58 -16.81
N ASN A 22 -2.06 0.49 -17.15
CA ASN A 22 -2.21 -0.25 -18.41
C ASN A 22 -3.51 -1.07 -18.50
N SER A 23 -3.98 -1.63 -17.38
CA SER A 23 -5.19 -2.45 -17.35
C SER A 23 -6.46 -1.66 -16.98
N HIS A 24 -6.28 -0.49 -16.36
CA HIS A 24 -7.37 0.33 -15.86
C HIS A 24 -8.08 1.06 -16.99
N THR A 25 -9.41 0.96 -17.01
CA THR A 25 -10.23 1.77 -17.94
C THR A 25 -10.43 3.14 -17.32
N ALA A 26 -9.63 4.12 -17.73
CA ALA A 26 -9.74 5.47 -17.21
C ALA A 26 -11.08 6.13 -17.63
N PRO A 27 -11.82 6.76 -16.68
CA PRO A 27 -12.97 7.57 -17.00
C PRO A 27 -12.57 8.81 -17.81
N PRO A 28 -13.50 9.38 -18.60
CA PRO A 28 -13.23 10.54 -19.44
C PRO A 28 -12.68 11.76 -18.68
N SER A 29 -12.96 11.86 -17.38
CA SER A 29 -12.49 12.97 -16.53
C SER A 29 -10.97 13.05 -16.40
N TYR A 30 -10.23 11.96 -16.63
CA TYR A 30 -8.76 11.98 -16.60
C TYR A 30 -8.07 11.06 -17.61
N ALA A 31 -8.81 10.42 -18.51
CA ALA A 31 -8.25 9.53 -19.53
C ALA A 31 -7.17 10.19 -20.40
N GLU A 32 -7.32 11.49 -20.68
CA GLU A 32 -6.36 12.29 -21.46
C GLU A 32 -5.39 13.11 -20.59
N ASP A 33 -5.41 12.93 -19.26
CA ASP A 33 -4.46 13.64 -18.39
C ASP A 33 -3.03 13.20 -18.72
N ALA A 34 -2.15 14.19 -18.92
CA ALA A 34 -0.78 13.93 -19.34
C ALA A 34 -0.03 12.99 -18.38
N ALA A 35 -0.26 13.08 -17.06
CA ALA A 35 0.40 12.18 -16.12
C ALA A 35 -0.17 10.75 -16.17
N TYR A 36 -1.47 10.59 -16.39
CA TYR A 36 -2.05 9.27 -16.63
C TYR A 36 -1.50 8.64 -17.92
N VAL A 37 -1.43 9.40 -19.02
CA VAL A 37 -0.85 8.92 -20.28
C VAL A 37 0.63 8.55 -20.12
N GLN A 38 1.41 9.31 -19.36
CA GLN A 38 2.81 8.97 -19.07
C GLN A 38 2.93 7.69 -18.24
N LEU A 39 2.03 7.45 -17.28
CA LEU A 39 1.95 6.20 -16.52
C LEU A 39 1.64 5.00 -17.43
N ALA A 40 0.56 5.10 -18.23
CA ALA A 40 0.14 4.03 -19.13
C ALA A 40 1.13 3.77 -20.28
N ARG A 41 2.03 4.71 -20.59
CA ARG A 41 3.09 4.51 -21.58
C ARG A 41 4.45 4.21 -20.96
N CYS A 42 4.52 4.12 -19.64
CA CYS A 42 5.77 3.85 -18.94
C CYS A 42 6.22 2.41 -19.27
N ASN A 43 7.47 2.27 -19.71
CA ASN A 43 8.10 0.97 -19.84
C ASN A 43 8.69 0.58 -18.47
N PRO A 44 8.15 -0.45 -17.78
CA PRO A 44 8.64 -0.82 -16.45
C PRO A 44 10.07 -1.35 -16.45
N ARG A 45 10.63 -1.73 -17.62
CA ARG A 45 12.04 -2.14 -17.74
C ARG A 45 13.02 -0.97 -17.82
N ASN A 46 12.53 0.27 -17.92
CA ASN A 46 13.37 1.46 -17.90
C ASN A 46 13.34 2.08 -16.49
N ALA A 47 14.38 1.82 -15.70
CA ALA A 47 14.46 2.27 -14.31
C ALA A 47 14.27 3.79 -14.13
N VAL A 48 14.81 4.60 -15.04
CA VAL A 48 14.69 6.07 -14.97
C VAL A 48 13.25 6.53 -15.17
N ARG A 49 12.49 5.87 -16.06
CA ARG A 49 11.06 6.17 -16.26
C ARG A 49 10.22 5.61 -15.11
N LEU A 50 10.55 4.40 -14.65
CA LEU A 50 9.84 3.76 -13.55
C LEU A 50 9.92 4.59 -12.26
N ALA A 51 11.09 5.14 -11.94
CA ALA A 51 11.29 6.01 -10.80
C ALA A 51 10.41 7.29 -10.81
N LYS A 52 9.86 7.66 -11.97
CA LYS A 52 8.94 8.81 -12.12
C LYS A 52 7.47 8.41 -12.00
N ALA A 53 7.14 7.13 -12.03
CA ALA A 53 5.76 6.64 -12.04
C ALA A 53 4.98 7.16 -10.82
N HIS A 54 5.54 7.05 -9.62
CA HIS A 54 4.91 7.58 -8.41
C HIS A 54 4.62 9.08 -8.50
N GLY A 55 5.56 9.88 -9.01
CA GLY A 55 5.37 11.32 -9.22
C GLY A 55 4.24 11.64 -10.21
N HIS A 56 4.13 10.86 -11.28
CA HIS A 56 3.01 10.97 -12.22
C HIS A 56 1.68 10.61 -11.55
N LEU A 57 1.62 9.57 -10.72
CA LEU A 57 0.42 9.20 -9.98
C LEU A 57 -0.03 10.30 -9.01
N ARG A 58 0.91 10.88 -8.24
CA ARG A 58 0.62 12.02 -7.35
C ARG A 58 0.06 13.21 -8.12
N SER A 59 0.69 13.53 -9.26
CA SER A 59 0.27 14.63 -10.13
C SER A 59 -1.13 14.43 -10.70
N LEU A 60 -1.45 13.20 -11.13
CA LEU A 60 -2.78 12.82 -11.60
C LEU A 60 -3.82 13.00 -10.48
N VAL A 61 -3.56 12.43 -9.30
CA VAL A 61 -4.52 12.49 -8.19
C VAL A 61 -4.75 13.93 -7.75
N ALA A 62 -3.71 14.75 -7.63
CA ALA A 62 -3.83 16.14 -7.22
C ALA A 62 -4.69 16.98 -8.19
N ARG A 63 -4.70 16.66 -9.49
CA ARG A 63 -5.52 17.36 -10.49
C ARG A 63 -6.94 16.81 -10.59
N SER A 64 -7.09 15.49 -10.58
CA SER A 64 -8.38 14.84 -10.80
C SER A 64 -9.21 14.71 -9.52
N PHE A 65 -8.58 14.79 -8.35
CA PHE A 65 -9.21 14.65 -7.03
C PHE A 65 -8.62 15.71 -6.08
N PRO A 66 -8.84 17.01 -6.33
CA PRO A 66 -8.19 18.10 -5.60
C PRO A 66 -8.54 18.13 -4.11
N ASP A 67 -9.72 17.61 -3.72
CA ASP A 67 -10.16 17.56 -2.33
C ASP A 67 -9.55 16.37 -1.56
N PHE A 68 -8.86 15.45 -2.25
CA PHE A 68 -8.26 14.30 -1.60
C PHE A 68 -6.97 14.69 -0.87
N ASN A 69 -6.93 14.41 0.43
CA ASN A 69 -5.76 14.52 1.27
C ASN A 69 -5.28 13.10 1.65
N ASP A 70 -4.03 12.76 1.33
CA ASP A 70 -3.46 11.44 1.61
C ASP A 70 -3.16 11.18 3.10
N LYS A 71 -3.36 12.19 3.95
CA LYS A 71 -3.30 12.13 5.42
C LYS A 71 -4.68 12.20 6.09
N SER A 72 -5.78 12.22 5.34
CA SER A 72 -7.13 12.24 5.92
C SER A 72 -7.50 10.90 6.59
N ASP A 73 -8.54 10.92 7.42
CA ASP A 73 -9.11 9.70 8.00
C ASP A 73 -9.63 8.74 6.91
N GLU A 74 -10.15 9.27 5.80
CA GLU A 74 -10.53 8.48 4.63
C GLU A 74 -9.31 7.72 4.06
N ALA A 75 -8.19 8.42 3.87
CA ALA A 75 -6.96 7.81 3.38
C ALA A 75 -6.41 6.78 4.38
N LYS A 76 -6.48 7.08 5.68
CA LYS A 76 -6.09 6.17 6.78
C LYS A 76 -6.92 4.89 6.77
N GLU A 77 -8.23 4.99 6.55
CA GLU A 77 -9.12 3.83 6.48
C GLU A 77 -8.89 3.00 5.20
N ILE A 78 -8.61 3.65 4.07
CA ILE A 78 -8.19 2.97 2.84
C ILE A 78 -6.87 2.23 3.09
N ALA A 79 -5.88 2.89 3.71
CA ALA A 79 -4.59 2.31 4.05
C ALA A 79 -4.75 1.08 4.96
N ARG A 80 -5.58 1.18 6.00
CA ARG A 80 -5.91 0.06 6.88
C ARG A 80 -6.47 -1.13 6.11
N LYS A 81 -7.48 -0.92 5.27
CA LYS A 81 -8.08 -2.00 4.46
C LYS A 81 -7.06 -2.67 3.54
N LEU A 82 -6.19 -1.88 2.90
CA LEU A 82 -5.13 -2.38 2.04
C LEU A 82 -4.08 -3.18 2.83
N PHE A 83 -3.65 -2.65 3.97
CA PHE A 83 -2.72 -3.31 4.89
C PHE A 83 -3.27 -4.68 5.34
N LEU A 84 -4.50 -4.71 5.87
CA LEU A 84 -5.14 -5.94 6.34
C LEU A 84 -5.33 -6.97 5.22
N ARG A 85 -5.63 -6.52 4.00
CA ARG A 85 -5.67 -7.41 2.84
C ARG A 85 -4.28 -7.98 2.54
N ARG A 86 -3.24 -7.15 2.59
CA ARG A 86 -1.88 -7.58 2.24
C ARG A 86 -1.32 -8.58 3.24
N ILE A 87 -1.51 -8.38 4.54
CA ILE A 87 -1.07 -9.34 5.55
C ILE A 87 -1.81 -10.68 5.46
N ARG A 88 -3.07 -10.71 5.01
CA ARG A 88 -3.77 -11.98 4.69
C ARG A 88 -3.12 -12.71 3.52
N THR A 89 -2.82 -11.98 2.45
CA THR A 89 -2.08 -12.52 1.29
C THR A 89 -0.71 -13.11 1.70
N TYR A 90 -0.07 -12.59 2.75
CA TYR A 90 1.12 -13.23 3.33
C TYR A 90 0.80 -14.58 4.00
N LEU A 91 -0.31 -14.70 4.73
CA LEU A 91 -0.70 -15.99 5.32
C LEU A 91 -0.97 -17.07 4.26
N ASP A 92 -1.47 -16.64 3.09
CA ASP A 92 -1.80 -17.49 1.94
C ASP A 92 -0.57 -17.95 1.14
N GLY A 93 0.62 -17.44 1.44
CA GLY A 93 1.85 -17.86 0.74
C GLY A 93 2.23 -16.99 -0.47
N GLU A 94 1.46 -15.97 -0.82
CA GLU A 94 1.61 -15.27 -2.11
C GLU A 94 2.68 -14.17 -2.11
N ILE A 95 3.16 -13.74 -0.94
CA ILE A 95 4.15 -12.65 -0.80
C ILE A 95 5.19 -12.94 0.26
N GLU A 96 6.35 -12.32 0.15
CA GLU A 96 7.48 -12.54 1.06
C GLU A 96 7.45 -11.63 2.30
N PRO A 97 8.14 -12.00 3.40
CA PRO A 97 8.19 -11.23 4.64
C PRO A 97 8.49 -9.74 4.43
N PHE A 98 9.50 -9.45 3.62
CA PHE A 98 9.90 -8.07 3.32
C PHE A 98 8.77 -7.23 2.73
N GLN A 99 7.90 -7.83 1.90
CA GLN A 99 6.81 -7.11 1.26
C GLN A 99 5.73 -6.66 2.26
N ILE A 100 5.62 -7.32 3.40
CA ILE A 100 4.81 -6.85 4.53
C ILE A 100 5.55 -5.80 5.34
N CYS A 101 6.80 -6.11 5.71
CA CYS A 101 7.56 -5.27 6.63
C CYS A 101 7.87 -3.88 6.09
N ARG A 102 8.09 -3.75 4.78
CA ARG A 102 8.30 -2.44 4.13
C ARG A 102 7.12 -1.48 4.29
N MET A 103 5.92 -1.97 4.61
CA MET A 103 4.73 -1.13 4.76
C MET A 103 4.69 -0.42 6.13
N VAL A 104 5.39 -0.95 7.13
CA VAL A 104 5.31 -0.49 8.53
C VAL A 104 5.73 0.98 8.65
N SER A 105 6.98 1.32 8.34
CA SER A 105 7.48 2.68 8.52
C SER A 105 6.70 3.74 7.72
N PRO A 106 6.33 3.51 6.45
CA PRO A 106 5.45 4.42 5.73
C PRO A 106 4.10 4.67 6.42
N ILE A 107 3.48 3.63 6.98
CA ILE A 107 2.21 3.74 7.71
C ILE A 107 2.39 4.56 8.99
N GLU A 108 3.41 4.25 9.80
CA GLU A 108 3.67 4.94 11.07
C GLU A 108 3.95 6.43 10.83
N ASN A 109 4.86 6.73 9.91
CA ASN A 109 5.23 8.10 9.58
C ASN A 109 4.06 8.92 9.04
N LYS A 110 3.12 8.27 8.35
CA LYS A 110 2.00 8.95 7.70
C LYS A 110 0.77 9.09 8.60
N TYR A 111 0.48 8.09 9.43
CA TYR A 111 -0.76 7.98 10.19
C TYR A 111 -0.58 7.95 11.71
N ASP A 112 0.62 8.28 12.18
CA ASP A 112 1.00 8.43 13.59
C ASP A 112 0.72 7.17 14.41
N PHE A 113 1.48 6.11 14.12
CA PHE A 113 1.43 4.82 14.83
C PHE A 113 0.01 4.28 15.06
N PRO A 114 -0.75 4.03 13.98
CA PRO A 114 -2.15 3.66 14.12
C PRO A 114 -2.32 2.31 14.83
N LEU A 115 -3.26 2.24 15.79
CA LEU A 115 -3.54 1.03 16.58
C LEU A 115 -3.75 -0.23 15.73
N TRP A 116 -4.36 -0.09 14.54
CA TRP A 116 -4.63 -1.22 13.65
C TRP A 116 -3.38 -1.86 13.02
N LEU A 117 -2.20 -1.22 13.13
CA LEU A 117 -0.91 -1.78 12.71
C LEU A 117 -0.39 -2.82 13.71
N GLY A 118 -0.87 -2.77 14.96
CA GLY A 118 -0.41 -3.60 16.06
C GLY A 118 1.10 -3.48 16.29
N ASP A 119 1.71 -4.56 16.77
CA ASP A 119 3.15 -4.60 17.08
C ASP A 119 4.03 -5.05 15.90
N LEU A 120 3.55 -4.88 14.66
CA LEU A 120 4.26 -5.39 13.49
C LEU A 120 5.66 -4.77 13.31
N TYR A 121 5.88 -3.55 13.83
CA TYR A 121 7.18 -2.91 13.88
C TYR A 121 8.24 -3.83 14.52
N ASN A 122 7.98 -4.33 15.72
CA ASN A 122 8.92 -5.22 16.42
C ASN A 122 9.12 -6.54 15.66
N GLY A 123 8.08 -7.03 14.99
CA GLY A 123 8.17 -8.22 14.14
C GLY A 123 9.06 -8.04 12.91
N CYS A 124 9.22 -6.80 12.46
CA CYS A 124 9.88 -6.44 11.20
C CYS A 124 11.28 -5.85 11.36
N ASP A 125 11.73 -5.56 12.59
CA ASP A 125 12.99 -4.87 12.90
C ASP A 125 14.26 -5.53 12.30
N TRP A 126 14.21 -6.85 12.05
CA TRP A 126 15.33 -7.62 11.50
C TRP A 126 15.09 -8.16 10.08
N MET A 127 14.02 -7.72 9.41
CA MET A 127 13.63 -8.25 8.10
C MET A 127 14.23 -7.41 6.96
N ASP A 128 14.98 -8.07 6.07
CA ASP A 128 15.48 -7.47 4.83
C ASP A 128 14.87 -8.13 3.59
N GLU A 129 15.25 -7.66 2.41
CA GLU A 129 14.77 -8.14 1.11
C GLU A 129 15.00 -9.64 0.85
N ASN A 130 15.94 -10.26 1.57
CA ASN A 130 16.31 -11.68 1.43
C ASN A 130 15.73 -12.55 2.54
N ALA A 131 15.00 -11.98 3.50
CA ALA A 131 14.40 -12.72 4.60
C ALA A 131 13.40 -13.75 4.07
N THR A 132 13.64 -15.02 4.41
CA THR A 132 12.78 -16.14 4.06
C THR A 132 11.62 -16.29 5.04
N ARG A 133 10.56 -16.98 4.64
CA ARG A 133 9.42 -17.29 5.51
C ARG A 133 9.81 -18.12 6.73
N GLU A 134 10.78 -19.01 6.58
CA GLU A 134 11.31 -19.83 7.67
C GLU A 134 11.99 -18.95 8.73
N GLN A 135 12.78 -17.95 8.30
CA GLN A 135 13.40 -16.98 9.20
C GLN A 135 12.38 -16.02 9.83
N ALA A 136 11.27 -15.78 9.14
CA ALA A 136 10.20 -14.90 9.56
C ALA A 136 8.97 -15.66 10.11
N SER A 137 9.18 -16.84 10.70
CA SER A 137 8.07 -17.72 11.13
C SER A 137 7.16 -17.06 12.18
N HIS A 138 7.70 -16.13 12.98
CA HIS A 138 6.96 -15.36 13.98
C HIS A 138 5.92 -14.42 13.36
N LEU A 139 6.13 -13.94 12.14
CA LEU A 139 5.21 -13.01 11.47
C LEU A 139 3.81 -13.60 11.31
N ARG A 140 3.69 -14.93 11.14
CA ARG A 140 2.38 -15.60 11.06
C ARG A 140 1.54 -15.32 12.30
N TRP A 141 2.10 -15.60 13.48
CA TRP A 141 1.40 -15.42 14.75
C TRP A 141 1.07 -13.94 14.98
N MET A 142 2.00 -13.02 14.71
CA MET A 142 1.76 -11.59 14.87
C MET A 142 0.64 -11.08 13.96
N ILE A 143 0.63 -11.51 12.69
CA ILE A 143 -0.42 -11.14 11.74
C ILE A 143 -1.77 -11.70 12.18
N GLU A 144 -1.82 -12.92 12.69
CA GLU A 144 -3.06 -13.52 13.22
C GLU A 144 -3.61 -12.71 14.42
N GLN A 145 -2.75 -12.21 15.32
CA GLN A 145 -3.17 -11.31 16.40
C GLN A 145 -3.72 -9.98 15.86
N ILE A 146 -2.99 -9.33 14.94
CA ILE A 146 -3.41 -8.06 14.32
C ILE A 146 -4.78 -8.20 13.65
N LEU A 147 -5.02 -9.32 12.95
CA LEU A 147 -6.29 -9.59 12.28
C LEU A 147 -7.44 -9.79 13.28
N ALA A 148 -7.19 -10.44 14.42
CA ALA A 148 -8.17 -10.62 15.49
C ALA A 148 -8.53 -9.27 16.15
N GLU A 149 -7.54 -8.50 16.57
CA GLU A 149 -7.73 -7.17 17.17
C GLU A 149 -8.48 -6.21 16.25
N ASN A 150 -8.17 -6.23 14.94
CA ASN A 150 -8.87 -5.40 13.96
C ASN A 150 -10.33 -5.81 13.74
N ALA A 151 -10.66 -7.10 13.89
CA ALA A 151 -12.05 -7.55 13.83
C ALA A 151 -12.83 -7.04 15.05
N GLU A 152 -12.21 -7.02 16.23
CA GLU A 152 -12.80 -6.45 17.43
C GLU A 152 -13.00 -4.93 17.30
N LEU A 153 -12.01 -4.17 16.84
CA LEU A 153 -12.12 -2.72 16.60
C LEU A 153 -13.28 -2.36 15.66
N GLN A 154 -13.56 -3.19 14.65
CA GLN A 154 -14.72 -3.00 13.76
C GLN A 154 -16.05 -3.27 14.46
N SER A 155 -16.08 -4.22 15.39
CA SER A 155 -17.30 -4.54 16.15
C SER A 155 -17.72 -3.43 17.12
N PHE A 156 -16.76 -2.67 17.67
CA PHE A 156 -17.03 -1.55 18.60
C PHE A 156 -17.24 -0.19 17.91
N GLY A 157 -16.90 -0.05 16.63
CA GLY A 157 -17.07 1.19 15.86
C GLY A 157 -18.36 1.26 15.03
N SER A 158 -19.32 0.38 15.28
CA SER A 158 -20.59 0.26 14.53
C SER A 158 -21.80 0.75 15.34
N GLU A 159 -21.68 1.91 16.00
CA GLU A 159 -22.79 2.64 16.63
C GLU A 159 -22.97 4.04 16.02
#